data_AF-U6M927-F1
#
_entry.id   AF-U6M927-F1
#
_cell.length_a   1.000
_cell.length_b   1.000
_cell.length_c   1.000
_cell.angle_alpha   90.00
_cell.angle_beta   90.00
_cell.angle_gamma   90.00
#
_symmetry.space_group_name_H-M   'P 1'
#
loop_
_entity.id
_entity.type
_entity.pdbx_description
1 polymer ?
#
loop_
_entity_poly.entity_id
_entity_poly.type
_entity_poly.pdbx_seq_one_letter_code
_entity_poly.pdbx_strand_id
1 'polypeptide(L)'
;MAGRTPSNSSPFSPELQTFVVTKYDPLLAIVRELNARLQAAEKERMRLERRVQRLEHQVVELTNACDKGASLKPLPDADVDISTGRHAVHELLENEEALAAAWLFSCQIGTPTSALQVLLEFSPDSTIEIDCKLWKREEDMWICLLEELPDEFAFRRPDSLHLLDLRRAARRALLELCRGEVFILVRNVPGRREAPNCPTAITLV
;
A
#
# COMPACT_ATOMS: atom_id res chain seq x y z
N MET A 1 -18.31 -50.60 39.50
CA MET A 1 -18.09 -49.29 40.15
C MET A 1 -18.78 -48.22 39.32
N ALA A 2 -19.86 -47.63 39.84
CA ALA A 2 -20.61 -46.59 39.15
C ALA A 2 -19.92 -45.23 39.36
N GLY A 3 -19.53 -44.58 38.25
CA GLY A 3 -18.95 -43.24 38.27
C GLY A 3 -19.99 -42.19 38.64
N ARG A 4 -19.75 -41.46 39.73
CA ARG A 4 -20.54 -40.28 40.12
C ARG A 4 -20.22 -39.12 39.18
N THR A 5 -21.20 -38.61 38.45
CA THR A 5 -21.13 -37.30 37.79
C THR A 5 -21.53 -36.20 38.79
N PRO A 6 -20.82 -35.06 38.84
CA PRO A 6 -21.15 -33.99 39.78
C PRO A 6 -22.40 -33.23 39.31
N SER A 7 -23.40 -33.16 40.18
CA SER A 7 -24.57 -32.31 40.05
C SER A 7 -24.19 -30.86 40.34
N ASN A 8 -23.86 -30.08 39.30
CA ASN A 8 -23.95 -28.62 39.40
C ASN A 8 -25.40 -28.23 39.13
N SER A 9 -26.19 -28.05 40.19
CA SER A 9 -27.56 -27.53 40.11
C SER A 9 -27.52 -26.02 39.83
N SER A 10 -27.34 -25.68 38.56
CA SER A 10 -27.72 -24.37 38.03
C SER A 10 -29.24 -24.18 38.19
N PRO A 11 -29.73 -23.03 38.67
CA PRO A 11 -31.16 -22.79 38.90
C PRO A 11 -31.99 -22.59 37.61
N PHE A 12 -31.38 -22.79 36.44
CA PHE A 12 -31.99 -22.55 35.14
C PHE A 12 -32.33 -23.86 34.42
N SER A 13 -33.39 -23.85 33.60
CA SER A 13 -33.74 -25.02 32.80
C SER A 13 -32.60 -25.38 31.83
N PRO A 14 -32.33 -26.67 31.58
CA PRO A 14 -31.22 -27.11 30.74
C PRO A 14 -31.30 -26.57 29.31
N GLU A 15 -32.52 -26.32 28.81
CA GLU A 15 -32.79 -25.68 27.52
C GLU A 15 -32.33 -24.22 27.51
N LEU A 16 -32.59 -23.48 28.58
CA LEU A 16 -32.18 -22.09 28.72
C LEU A 16 -30.66 -21.96 28.86
N GLN A 17 -30.03 -22.90 29.59
CA GLN A 17 -28.57 -22.97 29.68
C GLN A 17 -27.92 -23.28 28.32
N THR A 18 -28.53 -24.18 27.53
CA THR A 18 -28.07 -24.48 26.17
C THR A 18 -28.25 -23.28 25.24
N PHE A 19 -29.37 -22.56 25.33
CA PHE A 19 -29.60 -21.35 24.55
C PHE A 19 -28.61 -20.22 24.90
N VAL A 20 -28.33 -20.01 26.20
CA VAL A 20 -27.37 -19.01 26.66
C VAL A 20 -25.99 -19.27 26.05
N VAL A 21 -25.49 -20.51 26.16
CA VAL A 21 -24.16 -20.85 25.65
C VAL A 21 -24.08 -20.84 24.12
N THR A 22 -25.12 -21.30 23.43
CA THR A 22 -25.04 -21.50 21.96
C THR A 22 -25.50 -20.30 21.14
N LYS A 23 -26.32 -19.42 21.71
CA LYS A 23 -26.89 -18.27 20.98
C LYS A 23 -26.53 -16.95 21.63
N TYR A 24 -26.67 -16.84 22.94
CA TYR A 24 -26.46 -15.56 23.64
C TYR A 24 -24.98 -15.21 23.81
N ASP A 25 -24.14 -16.14 24.26
CA ASP A 25 -22.70 -15.89 24.48
C ASP A 25 -21.95 -15.54 23.20
N PRO A 26 -22.18 -16.21 22.04
CA PRO A 26 -21.57 -15.80 20.77
C PRO A 26 -22.02 -14.40 20.31
N LEU A 27 -23.31 -14.07 20.47
CA LEU A 27 -23.81 -12.73 20.15
C LEU A 27 -23.19 -11.66 21.05
N LEU A 28 -23.04 -11.94 22.34
CA LEU A 28 -22.39 -11.05 23.29
C LEU A 28 -20.91 -10.85 22.96
N ALA A 29 -20.22 -11.91 22.52
CA ALA A 29 -18.84 -11.84 22.05
C ALA A 29 -18.71 -10.95 20.82
N ILE A 30 -19.59 -11.12 19.82
CA ILE A 30 -19.62 -10.28 18.61
C ILE A 30 -19.88 -8.81 18.98
N VAL A 31 -20.85 -8.53 19.86
CA VAL A 31 -21.16 -7.17 20.30
C VAL A 31 -19.98 -6.53 21.02
N ARG A 32 -19.27 -7.28 21.87
CA ARG A 32 -18.05 -6.81 22.54
C ARG A 32 -16.94 -6.50 21.56
N GLU A 33 -16.72 -7.37 20.58
CA GLU A 33 -15.71 -7.18 19.56
C GLU A 33 -16.02 -5.98 18.66
N LEU A 34 -17.27 -5.83 18.23
CA LEU A 34 -17.72 -4.68 17.46
C LEU A 34 -17.55 -3.37 18.24
N ASN A 35 -17.91 -3.34 19.52
CA ASN A 35 -17.68 -2.18 20.38
C ASN A 35 -16.19 -1.86 20.55
N ALA A 36 -15.33 -2.87 20.72
CA ALA A 36 -13.89 -2.66 20.81
C ALA A 36 -13.32 -2.08 19.50
N ARG A 37 -13.76 -2.60 18.35
CA ARG A 37 -13.37 -2.08 17.02
C ARG A 37 -13.88 -0.66 16.80
N LEU A 38 -15.11 -0.35 17.23
CA LEU A 38 -15.68 0.99 17.14
C LEU A 38 -14.86 1.99 17.96
N GLN A 39 -14.54 1.66 19.21
CA GLN A 39 -13.73 2.53 20.07
C GLN A 39 -12.30 2.73 19.53
N ALA A 40 -11.71 1.68 18.95
CA ALA A 40 -10.41 1.79 18.29
C ALA A 40 -10.48 2.73 17.08
N ALA A 41 -11.50 2.60 16.25
CA ALA A 41 -11.73 3.46 15.09
C ALA A 41 -11.97 4.92 15.48
N GLU A 42 -12.77 5.18 16.52
CA GLU A 42 -13.00 6.53 17.04
C GLU A 42 -11.72 7.19 17.56
N LYS A 43 -10.86 6.41 18.24
CA LYS A 43 -9.56 6.88 18.72
C LYS A 43 -8.62 7.24 17.58
N GLU A 44 -8.57 6.41 16.54
CA GLU A 44 -7.79 6.67 15.32
C GLU A 44 -8.30 7.91 14.60
N ARG A 45 -9.63 8.04 14.42
CA ARG A 45 -10.26 9.21 13.82
C ARG A 45 -9.85 10.50 14.52
N MET A 46 -9.93 10.55 15.85
CA MET A 46 -9.51 11.72 16.63
C MET A 46 -8.02 12.04 16.47
N ARG A 47 -7.15 11.03 16.35
CA ARG A 47 -5.72 11.22 16.12
C ARG A 47 -5.46 11.81 14.73
N LEU A 48 -6.15 11.30 13.71
CA LEU A 48 -6.03 11.80 12.34
C LEU A 48 -6.59 13.21 12.19
N GLU A 49 -7.74 13.52 12.79
CA GLU A 49 -8.32 14.87 12.80
C GLU A 49 -7.33 15.91 13.34
N ARG A 50 -6.64 15.62 14.46
CA ARG A 50 -5.59 16.51 15.00
C ARG A 50 -4.39 16.65 14.08
N ARG A 51 -4.03 15.61 13.33
CA ARG A 51 -2.93 15.66 12.36
C ARG A 51 -3.32 16.52 11.16
N VAL A 52 -4.53 16.35 10.64
CA VAL A 52 -5.06 17.16 9.54
C VAL A 52 -5.07 18.63 9.93
N GLN A 53 -5.61 18.98 11.10
CA GLN A 53 -5.61 20.37 11.59
C GLN A 53 -4.20 20.98 11.66
N ARG A 54 -3.19 20.22 12.10
CA ARG A 54 -1.80 20.69 12.13
C ARG A 54 -1.21 20.89 10.74
N LEU A 55 -1.46 19.97 9.82
CA LEU A 55 -0.98 20.07 8.45
C LEU A 55 -1.66 21.22 7.70
N GLU A 56 -2.97 21.39 7.87
CA GLU A 56 -3.72 22.52 7.32
C GLU A 56 -3.16 23.85 7.83
N HIS A 57 -2.88 23.95 9.13
CA HIS A 57 -2.25 25.14 9.69
C HIS A 57 -0.87 25.42 9.07
N GLN A 58 -0.03 24.39 8.94
CA GLN A 58 1.29 24.51 8.32
C GLN A 58 1.21 24.92 6.85
N VAL A 59 0.27 24.38 6.09
CA VAL A 59 0.06 24.77 4.69
C VAL A 59 -0.37 26.22 4.59
N VAL A 60 -1.26 26.69 5.48
CA VAL A 60 -1.67 28.10 5.54
C VAL A 60 -0.48 28.99 5.89
N GLU A 61 0.36 28.61 6.85
CA GLU A 61 1.56 29.36 7.22
C GLU A 61 2.57 29.44 6.07
N LEU A 62 2.82 28.33 5.38
CA LEU A 62 3.72 28.28 4.22
C LEU A 62 3.19 29.09 3.05
N THR A 63 1.89 29.02 2.78
CA THR A 63 1.24 29.80 1.72
C THR A 63 1.38 31.29 2.02
N ASN A 64 1.11 31.71 3.26
CA ASN A 64 1.29 33.10 3.70
C ASN A 64 2.77 33.55 3.64
N ALA A 65 3.73 32.66 3.88
CA ALA A 65 5.15 32.97 3.78
C ALA A 65 5.59 33.14 2.31
N CYS A 66 5.10 32.29 1.42
CA CYS A 66 5.29 32.40 -0.03
C CYS A 66 4.69 33.69 -0.59
N ASP A 67 3.45 34.04 -0.23
CA ASP A 67 2.78 35.25 -0.69
C ASP A 67 3.48 36.53 -0.22
N LYS A 68 4.14 36.49 0.94
CA LYS A 68 4.93 37.61 1.49
C LYS A 68 6.38 37.65 1.01
N GLY A 69 6.78 36.73 0.13
CA GLY A 69 8.15 36.65 -0.41
C GLY A 69 9.23 36.39 0.66
N ALA A 70 8.85 35.84 1.82
CA ALA A 70 9.78 35.57 2.90
C ALA A 70 10.59 34.29 2.62
N SER A 71 11.91 34.34 2.86
CA SER A 71 12.76 33.14 2.82
C SER A 71 12.26 32.12 3.85
N LEU A 72 11.97 30.91 3.36
CA LEU A 72 11.53 29.77 4.17
C LEU A 72 12.55 29.51 5.28
N LYS A 73 12.24 29.93 6.51
CA LYS A 73 13.10 29.62 7.66
C LYS A 73 13.06 28.10 7.90
N PRO A 74 14.21 27.41 7.99
CA PRO A 74 14.24 26.05 8.49
C PRO A 74 13.73 26.07 9.94
N LEU A 75 12.79 25.18 10.23
CA LEU A 75 12.08 25.08 11.50
C LEU A 75 13.05 24.98 12.69
N PRO A 76 12.94 25.85 13.71
CA PRO A 76 13.53 25.59 15.03
C PRO A 76 12.60 24.63 15.77
N ASP A 77 13.02 23.36 15.86
CA ASP A 77 12.51 22.24 16.69
C ASP A 77 12.61 20.88 15.96
N ALA A 78 13.23 20.87 14.77
CA ALA A 78 13.50 19.64 14.06
C ALA A 78 14.48 18.70 14.79
N ASP A 79 15.40 19.19 15.63
CA ASP A 79 16.55 18.37 16.03
C ASP A 79 16.42 17.51 17.31
N VAL A 80 15.35 17.62 18.10
CA VAL A 80 15.23 16.83 19.35
C VAL A 80 14.41 15.54 19.19
N ASP A 81 13.62 15.41 18.12
CA ASP A 81 12.78 14.21 17.88
C ASP A 81 12.92 13.61 16.47
N ILE A 82 13.93 14.00 15.68
CA ILE A 82 14.17 13.40 14.36
C ILE A 82 14.72 11.98 14.45
N SER A 83 15.49 11.61 15.48
CA SER A 83 16.01 10.23 15.59
C SER A 83 14.89 9.27 15.98
N THR A 84 14.12 9.58 17.03
CA THR A 84 12.93 8.85 17.48
C THR A 84 11.78 8.91 16.49
N GLY A 85 11.53 10.08 15.88
CA GLY A 85 10.46 10.29 14.90
C GLY A 85 10.76 9.71 13.53
N ARG A 86 12.01 9.70 13.04
CA ARG A 86 12.35 8.94 11.81
C ARG A 86 12.28 7.45 12.06
N HIS A 87 12.67 6.95 13.24
CA HIS A 87 12.52 5.53 13.55
C HIS A 87 11.04 5.17 13.72
N ALA A 88 10.21 6.02 14.34
CA ALA A 88 8.78 5.80 14.45
C ALA A 88 8.05 5.93 13.10
N VAL A 89 8.47 6.84 12.22
CA VAL A 89 7.95 6.93 10.84
C VAL A 89 8.46 5.77 10.00
N HIS A 90 9.69 5.28 10.19
CA HIS A 90 10.21 4.10 9.51
C HIS A 90 9.54 2.81 10.04
N GLU A 91 9.30 2.66 11.34
CA GLU A 91 8.54 1.55 11.96
C GLU A 91 7.04 1.60 11.61
N LEU A 92 6.47 2.80 11.43
CA LEU A 92 5.09 2.97 10.95
C LEU A 92 4.98 2.72 9.44
N LEU A 93 6.00 3.09 8.64
CA LEU A 93 6.08 2.76 7.22
C LEU A 93 6.38 1.26 7.00
N GLU A 94 7.15 0.63 7.89
CA GLU A 94 7.32 -0.83 7.93
C GLU A 94 6.00 -1.54 8.26
N ASN A 95 5.12 -0.95 9.09
CA ASN A 95 3.75 -1.43 9.25
C ASN A 95 2.82 -1.11 8.05
N GLU A 96 3.17 -0.12 7.21
CA GLU A 96 2.52 0.15 5.93
C GLU A 96 3.06 -0.68 4.75
N GLU A 97 4.02 -1.58 4.97
CA GLU A 97 4.32 -2.69 4.04
C GLU A 97 3.13 -3.66 3.88
N ALA A 98 1.99 -3.37 4.54
CA ALA A 98 0.67 -3.99 4.38
C ALA A 98 -0.32 -3.15 3.54
N LEU A 99 0.01 -1.90 3.18
CA LEU A 99 -0.77 -1.14 2.20
C LEU A 99 -0.21 -1.44 0.81
N ALA A 100 -0.89 -2.36 0.12
CA ALA A 100 -0.72 -2.54 -1.31
C ALA A 100 -0.73 -1.17 -1.95
N ALA A 101 0.36 -0.82 -2.65
CA ALA A 101 0.33 0.39 -3.45
C ALA A 101 -0.89 0.23 -4.39
N ALA A 102 -1.88 1.11 -4.31
CA ALA A 102 -3.20 0.91 -4.94
C ALA A 102 -3.13 0.80 -6.49
N TRP A 103 -1.94 1.00 -7.04
CA TRP A 103 -1.57 0.93 -8.45
C TRP A 103 -0.74 -0.33 -8.80
N LEU A 104 -0.44 -1.18 -7.82
CA LEU A 104 0.31 -2.43 -8.01
C LEU A 104 -0.62 -3.62 -7.89
N PHE A 105 -0.74 -4.37 -8.97
CA PHE A 105 -1.62 -5.53 -9.07
C PHE A 105 -0.83 -6.79 -9.42
N SER A 106 -1.19 -7.91 -8.81
CA SER A 106 -0.73 -9.23 -9.24
C SER A 106 -1.83 -9.93 -10.06
N CYS A 107 -1.44 -10.77 -11.01
CA CYS A 107 -2.37 -11.57 -11.80
C CYS A 107 -1.84 -12.99 -12.00
N GLN A 108 -2.76 -13.89 -12.39
CA GLN A 108 -2.43 -15.28 -12.65
C GLN A 108 -1.36 -15.44 -13.76
N ILE A 109 -0.60 -16.53 -13.69
CA ILE A 109 0.39 -16.85 -14.73
C ILE A 109 -0.34 -17.10 -16.05
N GLY A 110 0.15 -16.49 -17.12
CA GLY A 110 -0.39 -16.72 -18.47
C GLY A 110 -1.62 -15.89 -18.81
N THR A 111 -2.09 -15.00 -17.91
CA THR A 111 -3.14 -14.05 -18.26
C THR A 111 -2.72 -13.22 -19.49
N PRO A 112 -3.52 -13.23 -20.57
CA PRO A 112 -3.20 -12.49 -21.78
C PRO A 112 -3.31 -10.98 -21.52
N THR A 113 -2.43 -10.20 -22.14
CA THR A 113 -2.39 -8.74 -21.99
C THR A 113 -3.74 -8.11 -22.35
N SER A 114 -4.41 -8.63 -23.38
CA SER A 114 -5.74 -8.19 -23.80
C SER A 114 -6.82 -8.35 -22.72
N ALA A 115 -6.76 -9.39 -21.89
CA ALA A 115 -7.73 -9.56 -20.81
C ALA A 115 -7.52 -8.52 -19.69
N LEU A 116 -6.25 -8.21 -19.37
CA LEU A 116 -5.92 -7.18 -18.39
C LEU A 116 -6.29 -5.78 -18.89
N GLN A 117 -6.04 -5.50 -20.17
CA GLN A 117 -6.44 -4.25 -20.82
C GLN A 117 -7.95 -4.02 -20.73
N VAL A 118 -8.76 -5.05 -21.04
CA VAL A 118 -10.22 -4.95 -20.93
C VAL A 118 -10.67 -4.78 -19.48
N LEU A 119 -10.07 -5.51 -18.54
CA LEU A 119 -10.43 -5.45 -17.11
C LEU A 119 -10.12 -4.10 -16.47
N LEU A 120 -9.01 -3.48 -16.86
CA LEU A 120 -8.53 -2.21 -16.31
C LEU A 120 -8.87 -1.00 -17.20
N GLU A 121 -9.59 -1.21 -18.30
CA GLU A 121 -10.00 -0.17 -19.26
C GLU A 121 -8.82 0.55 -19.96
N PHE A 122 -7.70 -0.13 -20.21
CA PHE A 122 -6.55 0.41 -20.96
C PHE A 122 -6.56 0.00 -22.42
N SER A 123 -6.01 0.86 -23.29
CA SER A 123 -5.82 0.56 -24.72
C SER A 123 -4.46 -0.10 -24.97
N PRO A 124 -4.28 -0.79 -26.11
CA PRO A 124 -2.97 -1.29 -26.54
C PRO A 124 -1.92 -0.19 -26.65
N ASP A 125 -2.33 1.00 -27.09
CA ASP A 125 -1.42 2.15 -27.30
C ASP A 125 -0.93 2.77 -25.99
N SER A 126 -1.65 2.58 -24.88
CA SER A 126 -1.25 3.01 -23.54
C SER A 126 -0.75 1.86 -22.65
N THR A 127 -0.36 0.73 -23.26
CA THR A 127 0.17 -0.43 -22.54
C THR A 127 1.63 -0.71 -22.92
N ILE A 128 2.50 -0.83 -21.93
CA ILE A 128 3.90 -1.23 -22.10
C ILE A 128 4.09 -2.60 -21.45
N GLU A 129 4.63 -3.57 -22.19
CA GLU A 129 4.89 -4.91 -21.69
C GLU A 129 6.40 -5.14 -21.54
N ILE A 130 6.81 -5.61 -20.35
CA ILE A 130 8.21 -5.75 -19.99
C ILE A 130 8.49 -7.19 -19.55
N ASP A 131 9.43 -7.87 -20.21
CA ASP A 131 9.83 -9.24 -19.85
C ASP A 131 11.13 -9.24 -19.00
N CYS A 132 11.02 -9.65 -17.74
CA CYS A 132 12.14 -9.69 -16.80
C CYS A 132 13.12 -10.85 -17.00
N LYS A 133 12.88 -11.79 -17.93
CA LYS A 133 13.72 -13.01 -18.09
C LYS A 133 15.22 -12.73 -18.18
N LEU A 134 15.59 -11.58 -18.76
CA LEU A 134 16.99 -11.23 -19.03
C LEU A 134 17.61 -10.32 -17.97
N TRP A 135 16.83 -9.89 -16.96
CA TRP A 135 17.31 -8.97 -15.93
C TRP A 135 18.26 -9.70 -14.98
N LYS A 136 19.52 -9.27 -14.97
CA LYS A 136 20.55 -9.77 -14.04
C LYS A 136 20.92 -8.71 -13.02
N ARG A 137 20.82 -7.45 -13.41
CA ARG A 137 21.14 -6.27 -12.62
C ARG A 137 20.05 -5.21 -12.76
N GLU A 138 20.09 -4.24 -11.87
CA GLU A 138 19.16 -3.11 -11.91
C GLU A 138 19.31 -2.27 -13.19
N GLU A 139 20.53 -2.16 -13.72
CA GLU A 139 20.75 -1.46 -14.99
C GLU A 139 19.95 -2.10 -16.13
N ASP A 140 19.87 -3.43 -16.19
CA ASP A 140 19.13 -4.16 -17.23
C ASP A 140 17.63 -3.82 -17.18
N MET A 141 17.08 -3.65 -15.98
CA MET A 141 15.70 -3.24 -15.77
C MET A 141 15.45 -1.84 -16.35
N TRP A 142 16.30 -0.87 -16.02
CA TRP A 142 16.12 0.49 -16.50
C TRP A 142 16.34 0.62 -18.00
N ILE A 143 17.31 -0.10 -18.55
CA ILE A 143 17.54 -0.15 -19.99
C ILE A 143 16.30 -0.72 -20.69
N CYS A 144 15.81 -1.87 -20.26
CA CYS A 144 14.62 -2.51 -20.83
C CYS A 144 13.39 -1.59 -20.77
N LEU A 145 13.13 -0.96 -19.62
CA LEU A 145 12.05 0.03 -19.50
C LEU A 145 12.21 1.18 -20.49
N LEU A 146 13.42 1.72 -20.64
CA LEU A 146 13.67 2.89 -21.49
C LEU A 146 13.62 2.55 -22.99
N GLU A 147 13.89 1.30 -23.37
CA GLU A 147 13.81 0.80 -24.75
C GLU A 147 12.36 0.57 -25.20
N GLU A 148 11.47 0.16 -24.30
CA GLU A 148 10.05 -0.09 -24.60
C GLU A 148 9.18 1.18 -24.65
N LEU A 149 9.78 2.36 -24.45
CA LEU A 149 9.07 3.64 -24.50
C LEU A 149 8.79 4.08 -25.94
N PRO A 150 7.60 4.60 -26.24
CA PRO A 150 7.29 5.23 -27.53
C PRO A 150 8.29 6.32 -27.94
N ASP A 151 8.64 6.38 -29.23
CA ASP A 151 9.59 7.35 -29.80
C ASP A 151 9.16 8.82 -29.63
N GLU A 152 7.86 9.05 -29.43
CA GLU A 152 7.27 10.37 -29.10
C GLU A 152 7.88 10.97 -27.82
N PHE A 153 8.51 10.13 -27.01
CA PHE A 153 9.24 10.50 -25.82
C PHE A 153 10.75 10.75 -26.06
N ALA A 154 11.15 11.08 -27.29
CA ALA A 154 12.52 11.24 -27.82
C ALA A 154 13.58 11.96 -26.94
N PHE A 155 13.18 12.75 -25.93
CA PHE A 155 14.08 13.46 -25.01
C PHE A 155 14.66 12.59 -23.87
N ARG A 156 14.47 11.27 -23.91
CA ARG A 156 14.67 10.36 -22.75
C ARG A 156 15.90 9.47 -22.78
N ARG A 157 16.74 9.55 -23.82
CA ARG A 157 17.94 8.71 -23.85
C ARG A 157 18.85 9.05 -22.66
N PRO A 158 19.33 8.05 -21.92
CA PRO A 158 20.21 8.28 -20.80
C PRO A 158 21.56 8.84 -21.31
N ASP A 159 22.16 9.75 -20.53
CA ASP A 159 23.45 10.36 -20.87
C ASP A 159 24.58 9.32 -20.89
N SER A 160 24.44 8.26 -20.10
CA SER A 160 25.32 7.10 -20.06
C SER A 160 24.58 5.86 -19.58
N LEU A 161 25.20 4.68 -19.72
CA LEU A 161 24.69 3.42 -19.15
C LEU A 161 25.07 3.24 -17.67
N HIS A 162 25.56 4.29 -17.00
CA HIS A 162 25.75 4.24 -15.56
C HIS A 162 24.40 4.29 -14.83
N LEU A 163 24.29 3.53 -13.75
CA LEU A 163 23.06 3.36 -12.98
C LEU A 163 22.42 4.69 -12.55
N LEU A 164 23.23 5.69 -12.18
CA LEU A 164 22.74 7.01 -11.79
C LEU A 164 21.97 7.71 -12.93
N ASP A 165 22.53 7.67 -14.13
CA ASP A 165 21.96 8.33 -15.31
C ASP A 165 20.75 7.56 -15.82
N LEU A 166 20.80 6.22 -15.78
CA LEU A 166 19.66 5.35 -16.05
C LEU A 166 18.49 5.64 -15.11
N ARG A 167 18.72 5.72 -13.79
CA ARG A 167 17.67 6.07 -12.81
C ARG A 167 17.10 7.47 -13.05
N ARG A 168 17.93 8.45 -13.42
CA ARG A 168 17.46 9.82 -13.74
C ARG A 168 16.61 9.84 -15.02
N ALA A 169 17.01 9.11 -16.05
CA ALA A 169 16.24 8.97 -17.27
C ALA A 169 14.91 8.24 -17.01
N ALA A 170 14.96 7.11 -16.31
CA ALA A 170 13.79 6.33 -15.93
C ALA A 170 12.80 7.12 -15.06
N ARG A 171 13.29 7.89 -14.07
CA ARG A 171 12.40 8.74 -13.26
C ARG A 171 11.65 9.78 -14.10
N ARG A 172 12.35 10.43 -15.04
CA ARG A 172 11.73 11.36 -15.99
C ARG A 172 10.71 10.63 -16.86
N ALA A 173 11.06 9.44 -17.35
CA ALA A 173 10.17 8.63 -18.15
C ALA A 173 8.89 8.25 -17.40
N LEU A 174 9.02 7.68 -16.21
CA LEU A 174 7.92 7.27 -15.35
C LEU A 174 6.99 8.44 -15.01
N LEU A 175 7.53 9.62 -14.73
CA LEU A 175 6.72 10.81 -14.44
C LEU A 175 5.79 11.17 -15.61
N GLU A 176 6.29 11.10 -16.83
CA GLU A 176 5.49 11.36 -18.02
C GLU A 176 4.52 10.21 -18.33
N LEU A 177 4.90 8.95 -18.09
CA LEU A 177 3.98 7.81 -18.18
C LEU A 177 2.80 7.97 -17.21
N CYS A 178 3.03 8.51 -16.02
CA CYS A 178 1.96 8.85 -15.09
C CYS A 178 1.02 9.94 -15.65
N ARG A 179 1.53 10.92 -16.42
CA ARG A 179 0.68 11.94 -17.06
C ARG A 179 -0.14 11.38 -18.21
N GLY A 180 0.42 10.41 -18.93
CA GLY A 180 -0.24 9.73 -20.04
C GLY A 180 -1.11 8.55 -19.62
N GLU A 181 -1.28 8.31 -18.31
CA GLU A 181 -2.01 7.16 -17.76
C GLU A 181 -1.61 5.86 -18.48
N VAL A 182 -0.33 5.49 -18.39
CA VAL A 182 0.19 4.30 -19.05
C VAL A 182 0.17 3.10 -18.12
N PHE A 183 -0.33 1.97 -18.62
CA PHE A 183 -0.31 0.68 -17.96
C PHE A 183 0.98 -0.07 -18.26
N ILE A 184 1.75 -0.41 -17.22
CA ILE A 184 2.98 -1.20 -17.36
C ILE A 184 2.71 -2.63 -16.87
N LEU A 185 2.82 -3.59 -17.78
CA LEU A 185 2.71 -5.02 -17.48
C LEU A 185 4.10 -5.64 -17.37
N VAL A 186 4.43 -6.14 -16.17
CA VAL A 186 5.71 -6.80 -15.92
C VAL A 186 5.53 -8.32 -15.92
N ARG A 187 6.22 -9.02 -16.82
CA ARG A 187 6.17 -10.49 -16.98
C ARG A 187 7.44 -11.16 -16.46
N ASN A 188 7.27 -12.42 -16.03
CA ASN A 188 8.37 -13.31 -15.61
C ASN A 188 9.25 -12.76 -14.47
N VAL A 189 8.65 -12.02 -13.54
CA VAL A 189 9.33 -11.45 -12.37
C VAL A 189 10.02 -12.56 -11.54
N PRO A 190 11.32 -12.46 -11.25
CA PRO A 190 12.01 -13.40 -10.36
C PRO A 190 11.43 -13.36 -8.94
N GLY A 191 11.39 -14.48 -8.23
CA GLY A 191 10.76 -14.57 -6.90
C GLY A 191 9.23 -14.66 -6.89
N ARG A 192 8.58 -14.76 -8.06
CA ARG A 192 7.11 -14.84 -8.21
C ARG A 192 6.41 -15.93 -7.39
N ARG A 193 7.10 -17.01 -7.01
CA ARG A 193 6.52 -18.07 -6.14
C ARG A 193 6.28 -17.57 -4.72
N GLU A 194 6.96 -16.50 -4.30
CA GLU A 194 6.85 -15.88 -2.98
C GLU A 194 5.86 -14.70 -2.99
N ALA A 195 5.55 -14.15 -4.17
CA ALA A 195 4.61 -13.04 -4.35
C ALA A 195 3.17 -13.27 -3.80
N PRO A 196 2.57 -14.48 -3.82
CA PRO A 196 1.27 -14.74 -3.20
C PRO A 196 1.31 -14.62 -1.67
N ASN A 197 2.50 -14.75 -1.06
CA ASN A 197 2.70 -14.58 0.37
C ASN A 197 2.97 -13.12 0.74
N CYS A 198 3.01 -12.22 -0.24
CA CYS A 198 3.13 -10.78 -0.03
C CYS A 198 1.72 -10.23 0.31
N PRO A 199 1.49 -9.79 1.56
CA PRO A 199 0.15 -9.35 2.01
C PRO A 199 -0.34 -8.07 1.29
N THR A 200 0.51 -7.45 0.48
CA THR A 200 0.28 -6.20 -0.26
C THR A 200 0.02 -6.35 -1.75
N ALA A 201 -0.15 -7.56 -2.27
CA ALA A 201 -0.52 -7.71 -3.67
C ALA A 201 -2.06 -7.76 -3.80
N ILE A 202 -2.67 -6.71 -4.37
CA ILE A 202 -4.06 -6.83 -4.83
C ILE A 202 -4.05 -7.78 -6.03
N THR A 203 -4.69 -8.94 -5.88
CA THR A 203 -4.76 -9.94 -6.95
C THR A 203 -5.97 -9.64 -7.83
N LEU A 204 -5.74 -9.39 -9.12
CA LEU A 204 -6.78 -9.32 -10.13
C LEU A 204 -7.27 -10.74 -10.42
N VAL A 205 -8.52 -11.02 -10.07
CA VAL A 205 -9.22 -12.29 -10.29
C VAL A 205 -10.09 -12.18 -11.53
#